data_AF-R7RPE9-F1
#
_entry.id   AF-R7RPE9-F1
#
_cell.length_a   1.000
_cell.length_b   1.000
_cell.length_c   1.000
_cell.angle_alpha   90.00
_cell.angle_beta   90.00
_cell.angle_gamma   90.00
#
_symmetry.space_group_name_H-M   'P 1'
#
loop_
_entity.id
_entity.type
_entity.pdbx_description
1 polymer ?
#
loop_
_entity_poly.entity_id
_entity_poly.type
_entity_poly.pdbx_seq_one_letter_code
_entity_poly.pdbx_strand_id
1 'polypeptide(L)'
;MGIVFNQNASTGGTDIIAKIINKFFHIDIGKSLLLSDFLITLAAGLTFGPKIGMYALLGVVINGLVIDNVIQGLNVCKQVTIISEKSEEIKKYIIEELGRGVTIYDGRGAYTGERRKF
;
A
#
# COMPACT_ATOMS: atom_id res chain seq x y z
N MET A 1 10.77 -0.14 -10.15
CA MET A 1 10.70 0.38 -8.77
C MET A 1 9.61 -0.28 -7.92
N GLY A 2 8.33 -0.28 -8.33
CA GLY A 2 7.23 -0.75 -7.46
C GLY A 2 7.35 -2.17 -6.89
N ILE A 3 7.82 -3.16 -7.66
CA ILE A 3 8.03 -4.55 -7.17
C ILE A 3 9.17 -4.62 -6.13
N VAL A 4 10.22 -3.82 -6.31
CA VAL A 4 11.40 -3.77 -5.43
C VAL A 4 11.02 -3.15 -4.08
N PHE A 5 10.24 -2.06 -4.10
CA PHE A 5 9.70 -1.46 -2.87
C PHE A 5 8.71 -2.37 -2.15
N ASN A 6 7.89 -3.14 -2.88
CA ASN A 6 6.99 -4.13 -2.28
C ASN A 6 7.74 -5.24 -1.51
N GLN A 7 8.96 -5.57 -1.93
CA GLN A 7 9.84 -6.50 -1.21
C GLN A 7 10.67 -5.83 -0.11
N ASN A 8 10.36 -4.58 0.29
CA ASN A 8 11.22 -3.80 1.18
C ASN A 8 12.68 -3.75 0.69
N ALA A 9 12.93 -3.71 -0.62
CA ALA A 9 14.25 -3.47 -1.19
C ALA A 9 14.34 -2.03 -1.73
N SER A 10 15.54 -1.55 -2.03
CA SER A 10 15.79 -0.25 -2.66
C SER A 10 16.74 -0.48 -3.83
N THR A 11 16.61 0.33 -4.89
CA THR A 11 17.53 0.25 -6.03
C THR A 11 18.86 0.97 -5.79
N GLY A 12 19.03 1.61 -4.63
CA GLY A 12 20.31 2.22 -4.23
C GLY A 12 20.43 3.72 -4.49
N GLY A 13 19.43 4.34 -5.13
CA GLY A 13 19.41 5.78 -5.44
C GLY A 13 18.65 6.61 -4.41
N THR A 14 17.95 7.65 -4.88
CA THR A 14 17.09 8.54 -4.07
C THR A 14 15.91 7.84 -3.41
N ASP A 15 15.58 6.66 -3.92
CA ASP A 15 14.73 5.63 -3.30
C ASP A 15 15.08 5.31 -1.83
N ILE A 16 16.37 5.40 -1.45
CA ILE A 16 16.81 5.19 -0.06
C ILE A 16 16.30 6.31 0.85
N ILE A 17 16.40 7.56 0.40
CA ILE A 17 15.97 8.75 1.16
C ILE A 17 14.46 8.70 1.36
N ALA A 18 13.71 8.38 0.31
CA ALA A 18 12.27 8.21 0.39
C ALA A 18 11.86 7.12 1.39
N LYS A 19 12.61 6.01 1.44
CA LYS A 19 12.36 4.92 2.39
C LYS A 19 12.69 5.29 3.84
N ILE A 20 13.73 6.11 4.05
CA ILE A 20 14.06 6.66 5.37
C ILE A 20 12.92 7.58 5.85
N ILE A 21 12.39 8.43 4.97
CA ILE A 21 11.26 9.32 5.29
C ILE A 21 10.00 8.51 5.59
N ASN A 22 9.65 7.51 4.77
CA ASN A 22 8.54 6.60 5.04
C ASN A 22 8.70 5.89 6.39
N LYS A 23 9.91 5.41 6.73
CA LYS A 23 10.18 4.72 7.98
C LYS A 23 10.06 5.62 9.22
N PHE A 24 10.46 6.88 9.12
CA PHE A 24 10.38 7.83 10.24
C PHE A 24 9.01 8.49 10.39
N PHE A 25 8.34 8.82 9.28
CA PHE A 25 7.10 9.58 9.28
C PHE A 25 5.84 8.74 9.04
N HIS A 26 5.96 7.44 8.74
CA HIS A 26 4.85 6.53 8.39
C HIS A 26 3.99 7.01 7.21
N ILE A 27 4.51 7.92 6.38
CA ILE A 27 3.85 8.46 5.19
C ILE A 27 4.01 7.46 4.05
N ASP A 28 2.97 7.23 3.23
CA ASP A 28 3.02 6.34 2.06
C ASP A 28 4.32 6.46 1.26
N ILE A 29 4.86 5.31 0.81
CA ILE A 29 6.14 5.23 0.12
C ILE A 29 6.18 6.14 -1.12
N GLY A 30 5.11 6.19 -1.91
CA GLY A 30 5.07 7.07 -3.08
C GLY A 30 4.99 8.56 -2.76
N LYS A 31 4.30 8.96 -1.69
CA LYS A 31 4.35 10.36 -1.19
C LYS A 31 5.75 10.75 -0.74
N SER A 32 6.47 9.83 -0.09
CA SER A 32 7.85 10.05 0.36
C SER A 32 8.83 10.15 -0.83
N LEU A 33 8.61 9.35 -1.87
CA LEU A 33 9.32 9.43 -3.16
C LEU A 33 9.09 10.77 -3.86
N LEU A 34 7.83 11.17 -3.99
CA LEU A 34 7.47 12.45 -4.61
C LEU A 34 8.13 13.63 -3.89
N LEU A 35 8.23 13.59 -2.57
CA LEU A 35 8.84 14.67 -1.78
C LEU A 35 10.36 14.75 -1.99
N SER A 36 11.04 13.60 -2.04
CA SER A 36 12.47 13.51 -2.38
C SER A 36 12.75 14.01 -3.79
N ASP A 37 11.99 13.52 -4.77
CA ASP A 37 12.15 13.90 -6.18
C ASP A 37 11.75 15.35 -6.45
N PHE A 38 10.80 15.90 -5.69
CA PHE A 38 10.45 17.32 -5.76
C PHE A 38 11.62 18.22 -5.32
N LEU A 39 12.32 17.88 -4.24
CA LEU A 39 13.50 18.62 -3.80
C LEU A 39 14.62 18.60 -4.85
N ILE A 40 14.84 17.44 -5.47
CA ILE A 40 15.84 17.27 -6.54
C ILE A 40 15.43 18.05 -7.79
N THR A 41 14.15 18.00 -8.16
CA THR A 41 13.61 18.73 -9.31
C THR A 41 13.67 20.23 -9.11
N LEU A 42 13.42 20.72 -7.89
CA LEU A 42 13.55 22.13 -7.53
C LEU A 42 15.01 22.60 -7.70
N ALA A 43 15.97 21.80 -7.20
CA ALA A 43 17.40 22.06 -7.35
C ALA A 43 17.86 22.02 -8.82
N ALA A 44 17.34 21.06 -9.60
CA ALA A 44 17.63 20.94 -11.03
C ALA A 44 17.01 22.10 -11.85
N GLY A 45 15.80 22.54 -11.51
CA GLY A 45 15.13 23.67 -12.17
C GLY A 45 15.87 25.00 -12.00
N LEU A 46 16.47 25.22 -10.83
CA LEU A 46 17.34 26.38 -10.57
C LEU A 46 18.67 26.31 -11.35
N THR A 47 19.13 25.11 -11.71
CA THR A 47 20.46 24.89 -12.34
C THR A 47 20.39 24.79 -13.87
N PHE A 48 19.33 24.18 -14.43
CA PHE A 48 19.22 23.83 -15.86
C PHE A 48 18.19 24.66 -16.65
N GLY A 49 17.48 25.59 -16.00
CA GLY A 49 16.53 26.50 -16.64
C GLY A 49 15.11 25.92 -16.83
N PRO A 50 14.12 26.79 -17.12
CA PRO A 50 12.70 26.47 -16.96
C PRO A 50 12.18 25.38 -17.91
N LYS A 51 12.73 25.27 -19.13
CA LYS A 51 12.30 24.23 -20.09
C LYS A 51 12.66 22.82 -19.60
N ILE A 52 13.89 22.61 -19.14
CA ILE A 52 14.37 21.31 -18.65
C ILE A 52 13.69 20.97 -17.32
N GLY A 53 13.49 21.97 -16.45
CA GLY A 53 12.74 21.82 -15.20
C GLY A 53 11.31 21.32 -15.41
N MET A 54 10.57 21.84 -16.42
CA MET A 54 9.21 21.37 -16.71
C MET A 54 9.16 19.90 -17.14
N TYR A 55 10.09 19.46 -17.99
CA TYR A 55 10.15 18.04 -18.41
C TYR A 55 10.50 17.11 -17.24
N ALA A 56 11.43 17.53 -16.38
CA ALA A 56 11.79 16.78 -15.18
C ALA A 56 10.58 16.65 -14.22
N LEU A 57 9.86 17.76 -13.98
CA LEU A 57 8.69 17.80 -13.11
C LEU A 57 7.57 16.88 -13.63
N LEU A 58 7.32 16.89 -14.94
CA LEU A 58 6.39 15.98 -15.61
C LEU A 58 6.79 14.51 -15.42
N GLY A 59 8.08 14.19 -15.61
CA GLY A 59 8.60 12.84 -15.41
C GLY A 59 8.44 12.34 -13.98
N VAL A 60 8.69 13.20 -12.99
CA VAL A 60 8.52 12.88 -11.56
C VAL A 60 7.07 12.63 -11.20
N VAL A 61 6.14 13.47 -11.69
CA VAL A 61 4.71 13.28 -11.45
C VAL A 61 4.20 11.97 -12.04
N ILE A 62 4.57 11.67 -13.29
CA ILE A 62 4.19 10.41 -13.96
C ILE A 62 4.79 9.20 -13.23
N ASN A 63 6.08 9.27 -12.86
CA ASN A 63 6.75 8.19 -12.16
C ASN A 63 6.11 7.93 -10.78
N GLY A 64 5.80 8.97 -10.02
CA GLY A 64 5.10 8.85 -8.73
C GLY A 64 3.74 8.18 -8.88
N LEU A 65 2.92 8.61 -9.85
CA LEU A 65 1.62 7.99 -10.13
C LEU A 65 1.74 6.52 -10.52
N VAL A 66 2.73 6.16 -11.35
CA VAL A 66 2.97 4.77 -11.76
C VAL A 66 3.40 3.92 -10.58
N ILE A 67 4.32 4.43 -9.73
CA ILE A 67 4.79 3.72 -8.54
C ILE A 67 3.64 3.50 -7.56
N ASP A 68 2.82 4.51 -7.29
CA ASP A 68 1.68 4.40 -6.39
C ASP A 68 0.65 3.38 -6.89
N ASN A 69 0.35 3.39 -8.20
CA ASN A 69 -0.55 2.41 -8.79
C ASN A 69 0.01 0.98 -8.70
N VAL A 70 1.31 0.79 -8.94
CA VAL A 70 1.95 -0.53 -8.84
C VAL A 70 2.00 -1.02 -7.39
N ILE A 71 2.33 -0.15 -6.43
CA ILE A 71 2.38 -0.53 -5.00
C ILE A 71 0.98 -0.87 -4.49
N GLN A 72 -0.04 -0.04 -4.78
CA GLN A 72 -1.42 -0.32 -4.38
C GLN A 72 -1.97 -1.57 -5.07
N GLY A 73 -1.63 -1.80 -6.35
CA GLY A 73 -2.03 -2.98 -7.09
C GLY A 73 -1.38 -4.29 -6.59
N LEU A 74 -0.21 -4.21 -5.96
CA LEU A 74 0.49 -5.37 -5.41
C LEU A 74 0.16 -5.64 -3.93
N ASN A 75 -0.19 -4.61 -3.16
CA ASN A 75 -0.48 -4.73 -1.72
C ASN A 75 -1.98 -4.81 -1.42
N VAL A 76 -2.70 -5.65 -2.18
CA VAL A 76 -4.15 -5.82 -1.98
C VAL A 76 -4.39 -6.82 -0.84
N CYS A 77 -4.20 -6.37 0.40
CA CYS A 77 -4.75 -7.09 1.56
C CYS A 77 -6.27 -7.01 1.51
N LYS A 78 -6.92 -8.08 1.04
CA LYS A 78 -8.38 -8.20 1.00
C LYS A 78 -8.87 -8.79 2.31
N GLN A 79 -9.73 -8.04 3.02
CA GLN A 79 -10.49 -8.56 4.15
C GLN A 79 -11.81 -9.14 3.64
N VAL A 80 -12.14 -10.35 4.06
CA VAL A 80 -13.42 -11.02 3.74
C VAL A 80 -14.11 -11.35 5.06
N THR A 81 -15.32 -10.82 5.23
CA THR A 81 -16.19 -11.12 6.39
C THR A 81 -17.31 -12.04 5.92
N ILE A 82 -17.48 -13.19 6.56
CA ILE A 82 -18.43 -14.23 6.12
C ILE A 82 -19.53 -14.39 7.17
N ILE A 83 -20.73 -13.94 6.85
CA ILE A 83 -21.90 -14.10 7.72
C ILE A 83 -22.72 -15.27 7.22
N SER A 84 -22.68 -16.40 7.94
CA SER A 84 -23.39 -17.62 7.58
C SER A 84 -23.77 -18.44 8.81
N GLU A 85 -24.86 -19.20 8.72
CA GLU A 85 -25.27 -20.16 9.75
C GLU A 85 -24.36 -21.39 9.79
N LYS A 86 -23.63 -21.66 8.70
CA LYS A 86 -22.65 -22.73 8.59
C LYS A 86 -21.21 -22.26 8.88
N SER A 87 -21.05 -21.30 9.80
CA SER A 87 -19.75 -20.67 10.07
C SER A 87 -18.67 -21.64 10.55
N GLU A 88 -19.01 -22.71 11.27
CA GLU A 88 -18.04 -23.73 11.69
C GLU A 88 -17.53 -24.59 10.52
N GLU A 89 -18.38 -24.95 9.56
CA GLU A 89 -17.97 -25.71 8.36
C GLU A 89 -17.04 -24.87 7.47
N ILE A 90 -17.37 -23.59 7.31
CA ILE A 90 -16.57 -22.62 6.56
C ILE A 90 -15.22 -22.37 7.24
N LYS A 91 -15.23 -22.16 8.56
CA LYS A 91 -14.01 -22.00 9.36
C LYS A 91 -13.09 -23.20 9.20
N LYS A 92 -13.63 -24.43 9.30
CA LYS A 92 -12.85 -25.66 9.14
C LYS A 92 -12.20 -25.71 7.76
N TYR A 93 -12.96 -25.43 6.70
CA TYR A 93 -12.43 -25.35 5.34
C TYR A 93 -11.32 -24.29 5.20
N ILE A 94 -11.47 -23.10 5.79
CA ILE A 94 -10.45 -22.05 5.69
C ILE A 94 -9.15 -22.42 6.42
N ILE A 95 -9.26 -23.09 7.56
CA ILE A 95 -8.08 -23.49 8.35
C ILE A 95 -7.39 -24.70 7.72
N GLU A 96 -8.14 -25.75 7.39
CA GLU A 96 -7.58 -27.04 6.97
C GLU A 96 -7.23 -27.08 5.48
N GLU A 97 -8.08 -26.53 4.60
CA GLU A 97 -7.88 -26.59 3.14
C GLU A 97 -7.15 -25.37 2.60
N LEU A 98 -7.49 -24.17 3.09
CA LEU A 98 -6.89 -22.91 2.61
C LEU A 98 -5.63 -22.51 3.41
N GLY A 99 -5.41 -23.10 4.59
CA GLY A 99 -4.24 -22.81 5.44
C GLY A 99 -4.16 -21.35 5.91
N ARG A 100 -5.30 -20.65 6.06
CA ARG A 100 -5.35 -19.24 6.48
C ARG A 100 -5.89 -19.08 7.90
N GLY A 101 -5.38 -18.06 8.59
CA GLY A 101 -5.90 -17.64 9.89
C GLY A 101 -7.27 -16.98 9.77
N VAL A 102 -8.15 -17.28 10.73
CA VAL A 102 -9.50 -16.70 10.82
C VAL A 102 -9.72 -16.14 12.22
N THR A 103 -10.51 -15.07 12.31
CA THR A 103 -10.94 -14.46 13.58
C THR A 103 -12.45 -14.55 13.65
N ILE A 104 -12.99 -14.97 14.79
CA ILE A 104 -14.43 -15.14 15.00
C ILE A 104 -14.96 -13.95 15.80
N TYR A 105 -16.05 -13.35 15.32
CA TYR A 105 -16.81 -12.36 16.05
C TYR A 105 -18.06 -12.99 16.67
N ASP A 106 -18.29 -12.75 17.97
CA ASP A 106 -19.52 -13.12 18.65
C ASP A 106 -20.48 -11.92 18.62
N GLY A 107 -21.45 -11.95 17.71
CA GLY A 107 -22.47 -10.93 17.56
C GLY A 107 -23.83 -11.37 18.12
N ARG A 108 -24.66 -10.43 18.54
CA ARG A 108 -26.09 -10.68 18.82
C ARG A 108 -26.94 -9.89 17.84
N GLY A 109 -27.85 -10.57 17.15
CA GLY A 109 -28.79 -9.92 16.25
C GLY A 109 -29.69 -8.96 17.03
N ALA A 110 -29.69 -7.68 16.67
CA ALA A 110 -30.52 -6.68 17.32
C ALA A 110 -32.03 -6.90 17.09
N TYR A 111 -32.39 -7.50 15.95
CA TYR A 111 -33.79 -7.78 15.57
C TYR A 111 -34.28 -9.15 16.08
N THR A 112 -33.46 -10.20 15.97
CA THR A 112 -33.83 -11.57 16.35
C THR A 112 -33.44 -11.93 17.78
N GLY A 113 -32.55 -11.18 18.43
CA GLY A 113 -32.01 -11.49 19.77
C GLY A 113 -31.06 -12.69 19.81
N GLU A 114 -30.85 -13.38 18.69
CA GLU A 114 -30.03 -14.58 18.59
C GLU A 114 -28.53 -14.25 18.63
N ARG A 115 -27.76 -15.08 19.34
CA ARG A 115 -26.30 -15.05 19.22
C ARG A 115 -25.88 -15.72 17.92
N ARG A 116 -25.04 -15.04 17.14
CA ARG A 116 -24.51 -15.51 15.87
C ARG A 116 -22.99 -15.29 15.85
N LYS A 117 -22.29 -16.30 15.36
CA LYS A 117 -20.84 -16.28 15.17
C LYS A 117 -20.54 -16.15 13.68
N PHE A 118 -19.76 -15.16 13.30
CA PHE A 118 -19.36 -14.89 11.91
C PHE A 118 -17.96 -14.31 11.82
#